data_AF-A0A842G6N4-F1
#
_entry.id   AF-A0A842G6N4-F1
#
_cell.length_a   1.000
_cell.length_b   1.000
_cell.length_c   1.000
_cell.angle_alpha   90.00
_cell.angle_beta   90.00
_cell.angle_gamma   90.00
#
_symmetry.space_group_name_H-M   'P 1'
#
loop_
_entity.id
_entity.type
_entity.pdbx_description
1 polymer ?
#
loop_
_entity_poly.entity_id
_entity_poly.type
_entity_poly.pdbx_seq_one_letter_code
_entity_poly.pdbx_strand_id
1 'polypeptide(L)'
;MAQLELKNDVVVDIDTQLTAHTLITLQDEGVVDKDFIDRMLNAGVEDEIPLRVKLNAVYAAYREANKVNYLDYDTFMMEYQIDLIKVNTICAAAVLGKDVAKFSHYANSLVKKIPKEGSMGK
;
A
#
# COMPACT_ATOMS: atom_id res chain seq x y z
N MET A 1 -7.04 9.47 14.90
CA MET A 1 -8.33 9.34 15.61
C MET A 1 -9.30 10.34 15.00
N ALA A 2 -10.39 9.84 14.43
CA ALA A 2 -11.51 10.62 13.93
C ALA A 2 -12.81 10.09 14.56
N GLN A 3 -13.91 10.80 14.40
CA GLN A 3 -15.22 10.38 14.91
C GLN A 3 -16.20 10.19 13.78
N LEU A 4 -17.04 9.16 13.88
CA LEU A 4 -18.17 8.91 12.99
C LEU A 4 -19.45 8.79 13.80
N GLU A 5 -20.52 9.40 13.29
CA GLU A 5 -21.87 9.27 13.85
C GLU A 5 -22.68 8.27 13.02
N LEU A 6 -23.24 7.27 13.69
CA LEU A 6 -24.08 6.26 13.08
C LEU A 6 -25.54 6.73 13.06
N LYS A 7 -26.36 6.14 12.17
CA LYS A 7 -27.80 6.49 12.02
C LYS A 7 -28.66 6.31 13.28
N ASN A 8 -28.14 5.64 14.30
CA ASN A 8 -28.77 5.46 15.61
C ASN A 8 -28.21 6.44 16.66
N ASP A 9 -27.64 7.56 16.23
CA ASP A 9 -27.06 8.64 17.04
C ASP A 9 -25.89 8.19 17.93
N VAL A 10 -25.27 7.05 17.61
CA VAL A 10 -24.06 6.55 18.28
C VAL A 10 -22.83 7.18 17.64
N VAL A 11 -22.03 7.87 18.44
CA VAL A 11 -20.71 8.37 18.05
C VAL A 11 -19.64 7.34 18.37
N VAL A 12 -18.81 7.02 17.39
CA VAL A 12 -17.73 6.04 17.52
C VAL A 12 -16.40 6.69 17.16
N ASP A 13 -15.40 6.50 18.02
CA ASP A 13 -14.02 6.85 17.70
C ASP A 13 -13.45 5.81 16.73
N ILE A 14 -12.79 6.29 15.68
CA ILE A 14 -12.12 5.45 14.69
C ILE A 14 -10.63 5.79 14.59
N ASP A 15 -9.82 4.75 14.41
CA ASP A 15 -8.48 4.92 13.88
C ASP A 15 -8.57 5.16 12.37
N THR A 16 -7.91 6.21 11.92
CA THR A 16 -7.84 6.57 10.50
C THR A 16 -6.70 5.83 9.79
N GLN A 17 -5.84 5.14 10.53
CA GLN A 17 -4.78 4.30 10.00
C GLN A 17 -5.28 2.86 9.86
N LEU A 18 -5.17 2.31 8.65
CA LEU A 18 -5.52 0.91 8.39
C LEU A 18 -4.27 0.04 8.49
N THR A 19 -4.38 -1.07 9.21
CA THR A 19 -3.32 -2.10 9.25
C THR A 19 -3.43 -3.02 8.04
N ALA A 20 -2.33 -3.71 7.73
CA ALA A 20 -2.32 -4.73 6.68
C ALA A 20 -3.26 -5.89 6.97
N HIS A 21 -3.35 -6.31 8.23
CA HIS A 21 -4.27 -7.34 8.65
C HIS A 21 -5.74 -6.94 8.38
N THR A 22 -6.14 -5.71 8.69
CA THR A 22 -7.51 -5.23 8.46
C THR A 22 -7.88 -5.27 6.98
N LEU A 23 -6.99 -4.80 6.09
CA LEU A 23 -7.25 -4.80 4.66
C LEU A 23 -7.32 -6.21 4.07
N ILE A 24 -6.47 -7.14 4.53
CA ILE A 24 -6.54 -8.55 4.13
C ILE A 24 -7.86 -9.19 4.61
N THR A 25 -8.24 -8.95 5.86
CA THR A 25 -9.47 -9.50 6.46
C THR A 25 -10.71 -9.04 5.67
N LEU A 26 -10.80 -7.74 5.37
CA LEU A 26 -11.92 -7.20 4.59
C LEU A 26 -11.99 -7.76 3.16
N GLN A 27 -10.83 -8.06 2.56
CA GLN A 27 -10.77 -8.74 1.26
C GLN A 27 -11.26 -10.20 1.38
N ASP A 28 -10.82 -10.92 2.40
CA ASP A 28 -11.20 -12.32 2.64
C ASP A 28 -12.69 -12.46 3.01
N GLU A 29 -13.27 -11.48 3.71
CA GLU A 29 -14.71 -11.39 4.00
C GLU A 29 -15.57 -11.00 2.79
N GLY A 30 -14.95 -10.56 1.68
CA GLY A 30 -15.64 -10.05 0.51
C GLY A 30 -16.33 -8.70 0.72
N VAL A 31 -16.06 -8.00 1.83
CA VAL A 31 -16.54 -6.64 2.10
C VAL A 31 -15.88 -5.65 1.15
N VAL A 32 -14.60 -5.89 0.86
CA VAL A 32 -13.85 -5.14 -0.12
C VAL A 32 -13.51 -6.09 -1.27
N ASP A 33 -14.06 -5.82 -2.45
CA ASP A 33 -13.71 -6.58 -3.63
C ASP A 33 -12.28 -6.27 -4.09
N LYS A 34 -11.74 -7.17 -4.90
CA LYS A 34 -10.40 -7.01 -5.48
C LYS A 34 -10.30 -5.64 -6.19
N ASP A 35 -11.33 -5.32 -6.98
CA ASP A 35 -11.45 -4.09 -7.77
C ASP A 35 -11.41 -2.80 -6.94
N PHE A 36 -11.94 -2.76 -5.72
CA PHE A 36 -11.94 -1.59 -4.84
C PHE A 36 -10.53 -1.31 -4.33
N ILE A 37 -9.85 -2.35 -3.87
CA ILE A 37 -8.44 -2.26 -3.48
C ILE A 37 -7.63 -1.86 -4.72
N ASP A 38 -7.91 -2.48 -5.86
CA ASP A 38 -7.19 -2.22 -7.11
C ASP A 38 -7.37 -0.78 -7.60
N ARG A 39 -8.57 -0.19 -7.52
CA ARG A 39 -8.81 1.23 -7.83
C ARG A 39 -8.10 2.18 -6.88
N MET A 40 -7.95 1.80 -5.61
CA MET A 40 -7.21 2.59 -4.62
C MET A 40 -5.69 2.46 -4.81
N LEU A 41 -5.20 1.31 -5.27
CA LEU A 41 -3.78 0.97 -5.39
C LEU A 41 -3.14 1.31 -6.73
N ASN A 42 -3.92 1.28 -7.82
CA ASN A 42 -3.41 1.23 -9.20
C ASN A 42 -3.86 2.44 -10.03
N ALA A 43 -3.99 3.63 -9.41
CA ALA A 43 -4.11 4.87 -10.17
C ALA A 43 -2.82 5.13 -10.98
N GLY A 44 -2.67 4.45 -12.14
CA GLY A 44 -1.63 4.69 -13.14
C GLY A 44 -0.70 3.53 -13.57
N VAL A 45 -1.02 2.24 -13.35
CA VAL A 45 -0.17 1.13 -13.82
C VAL A 45 -0.98 0.06 -14.57
N GLU A 46 -0.50 -0.37 -15.73
CA GLU A 46 -1.18 -1.28 -16.69
C GLU A 46 -1.22 -2.75 -16.25
N ASP A 47 -0.30 -3.20 -15.39
CA ASP A 47 -0.26 -4.59 -14.89
C ASP A 47 -0.46 -4.66 -13.37
N GLU A 48 -1.46 -5.43 -12.97
CA GLU A 48 -2.01 -5.45 -11.62
C GLU A 48 -1.32 -6.49 -10.73
N ILE A 49 -0.47 -6.04 -9.81
CA ILE A 49 0.09 -6.90 -8.75
C ILE A 49 -0.94 -6.96 -7.60
N PRO A 50 -1.43 -8.14 -7.18
CA PRO A 50 -2.39 -8.26 -6.08
C PRO A 50 -1.85 -7.67 -4.76
N LEU A 51 -2.72 -7.05 -3.94
CA LEU A 51 -2.34 -6.47 -2.65
C LEU A 51 -1.57 -7.47 -1.77
N ARG A 52 -2.06 -8.71 -1.65
CA ARG A 52 -1.41 -9.74 -0.85
C ARG A 52 0.03 -10.02 -1.31
N VAL A 53 0.28 -9.96 -2.62
CA VAL A 53 1.65 -10.09 -3.18
C VAL A 53 2.52 -8.89 -2.79
N LYS A 54 1.97 -7.67 -2.86
CA LYS A 54 2.68 -6.46 -2.45
C LYS A 54 3.05 -6.50 -0.95
N LEU A 55 2.11 -6.89 -0.09
CA LEU A 55 2.35 -7.02 1.35
C LEU A 55 3.36 -8.12 1.68
N ASN A 56 3.32 -9.24 0.96
CA ASN A 56 4.32 -10.30 1.10
C ASN A 56 5.72 -9.81 0.72
N ALA A 57 5.85 -9.00 -0.34
CA ALA A 57 7.13 -8.39 -0.71
C ALA A 57 7.66 -7.44 0.37
N VAL A 58 6.76 -6.65 0.99
CA VAL A 58 7.11 -5.78 2.13
C VAL A 58 7.60 -6.60 3.33
N TYR A 59 6.88 -7.67 3.70
CA TYR A 59 7.31 -8.53 4.80
C TYR A 59 8.64 -9.23 4.51
N ALA A 60 8.85 -9.70 3.28
CA ALA A 60 10.12 -10.29 2.88
C ALA A 60 11.28 -9.29 3.00
N ALA A 61 11.09 -8.05 2.55
CA ALA A 61 12.08 -6.98 2.72
C ALA A 61 12.35 -6.67 4.20
N TYR A 62 11.31 -6.63 5.04
CA TYR A 62 11.44 -6.47 6.48
C TYR A 62 12.25 -7.60 7.12
N ARG A 63 11.97 -8.86 6.77
CA ARG A 63 12.68 -10.05 7.25
C ARG A 63 14.15 -10.05 6.84
N GLU A 64 14.44 -9.67 5.60
CA GLU A 64 15.82 -9.58 5.11
C GLU A 64 16.63 -8.52 5.86
N ALA A 65 16.00 -7.39 6.21
CA ALA A 65 16.63 -6.34 7.01
C ALA A 65 16.77 -6.71 8.50
N ASN A 66 15.95 -7.63 9.02
CA ASN A 66 15.87 -7.96 10.45
C ASN A 66 16.09 -9.47 10.69
N LYS A 67 17.27 -9.98 10.34
CA LYS A 67 17.54 -11.43 10.30
C LYS A 67 17.45 -12.17 11.64
N VAL A 68 17.63 -11.46 12.76
CA VAL A 68 17.72 -12.06 14.10
C VAL A 68 16.46 -11.79 14.93
N ASN A 69 16.00 -10.54 14.95
CA ASN A 69 14.83 -10.11 15.72
C ASN A 69 13.76 -9.57 14.76
N TYR A 70 12.94 -10.47 14.24
CA TYR A 70 11.79 -10.12 13.40
C TYR A 70 10.48 -10.54 14.09
N LEU A 71 9.40 -9.82 13.78
CA LEU A 71 8.04 -10.26 14.07
C LEU A 71 7.64 -11.39 13.12
N ASP A 72 6.87 -12.36 13.61
CA ASP A 72 6.18 -13.31 12.74
C ASP A 72 5.21 -12.57 11.80
N TYR A 73 4.74 -13.26 10.76
CA TYR A 73 3.97 -12.64 9.68
C TYR A 73 2.68 -11.99 10.21
N ASP A 74 1.92 -12.71 11.03
CA ASP A 74 0.61 -12.23 11.49
C ASP A 74 0.79 -11.05 12.44
N THR A 75 1.73 -11.14 13.38
CA THR A 75 2.07 -10.02 14.27
C THR A 75 2.54 -8.80 13.48
N PHE A 76 3.39 -8.99 12.47
CA PHE A 76 3.81 -7.89 11.61
C PHE A 76 2.62 -7.24 10.89
N MET A 77 1.69 -8.02 10.32
CA MET A 77 0.55 -7.47 9.59
C MET A 77 -0.44 -6.75 10.49
N MET A 78 -0.56 -7.14 11.76
CA MET A 78 -1.37 -6.43 12.75
C MET A 78 -0.76 -5.08 13.14
N GLU A 79 0.57 -5.00 13.22
CA GLU A 79 1.29 -3.78 13.60
C GLU A 79 1.58 -2.85 12.40
N TYR A 80 1.66 -3.39 11.19
CA TYR A 80 2.04 -2.64 10.00
C TYR A 80 0.88 -1.78 9.50
N GLN A 81 0.96 -0.48 9.78
CA GLN A 81 0.11 0.54 9.17
C GLN A 81 0.46 0.71 7.70
N ILE A 82 -0.56 0.63 6.85
CA ILE A 82 -0.37 0.65 5.41
C ILE A 82 -0.07 2.09 4.93
N ASP A 83 1.09 2.23 4.29
CA ASP A 83 1.44 3.36 3.44
C ASP A 83 1.54 2.86 1.99
N LEU A 84 0.50 3.11 1.21
CA LEU A 84 0.36 2.56 -0.14
C LEU A 84 1.48 2.97 -1.09
N ILE A 85 1.99 4.20 -0.94
CA ILE A 85 3.09 4.69 -1.76
C ILE A 85 4.35 3.88 -1.43
N LYS A 86 4.63 3.66 -0.14
CA LYS A 86 5.77 2.85 0.28
C LYS A 86 5.59 1.38 -0.09
N VAL A 87 4.41 0.80 0.06
CA VAL A 87 4.13 -0.59 -0.31
C VAL A 87 4.43 -0.82 -1.79
N ASN A 88 3.91 0.04 -2.68
CA ASN A 88 4.17 -0.05 -4.11
C ASN A 88 5.67 0.12 -4.43
N THR A 89 6.33 1.08 -3.77
CA THR A 89 7.76 1.35 -3.98
C THR A 89 8.64 0.17 -3.53
N ILE A 90 8.37 -0.39 -2.35
CA ILE A 90 9.11 -1.55 -1.80
C ILE A 90 8.87 -2.77 -2.66
N CYS A 91 7.62 -3.05 -3.06
CA CYS A 91 7.31 -4.17 -3.93
C CYS A 91 8.05 -4.08 -5.27
N ALA A 92 8.00 -2.93 -5.94
CA ALA A 92 8.73 -2.72 -7.19
C ALA A 92 10.25 -2.83 -7.00
N ALA A 93 10.80 -2.22 -5.94
CA ALA A 93 12.22 -2.27 -5.63
C ALA A 93 12.72 -3.68 -5.32
N ALA A 94 11.94 -4.46 -4.56
CA ALA A 94 12.25 -5.85 -4.20
C ALA A 94 12.27 -6.76 -5.44
N VAL A 95 11.32 -6.58 -6.37
CA VAL A 95 11.26 -7.35 -7.62
C VAL A 95 12.41 -6.97 -8.57
N LEU A 96 12.70 -5.67 -8.69
CA LEU A 96 13.72 -5.15 -9.60
C LEU A 96 15.14 -5.21 -9.01
N GLY A 97 15.30 -5.65 -7.76
CA GLY A 97 16.58 -5.69 -7.04
C GLY A 97 17.21 -4.30 -6.90
N LYS A 98 16.41 -3.25 -6.73
CA LYS A 98 16.87 -1.86 -6.62
C LYS A 98 16.76 -1.38 -5.19
N ASP A 99 17.66 -0.46 -4.81
CA ASP A 99 17.53 0.26 -3.56
C ASP A 99 16.30 1.17 -3.58
N VAL A 100 15.48 1.11 -2.52
CA VAL A 100 14.22 1.85 -2.41
C VAL A 100 14.43 3.36 -2.53
N ALA A 101 15.48 3.93 -1.91
CA ALA A 101 15.72 5.36 -1.95
C ALA A 101 16.11 5.83 -3.36
N LYS A 102 16.97 5.05 -4.04
CA LYS A 102 17.34 5.32 -5.45
C LYS A 102 16.16 5.15 -6.40
N PHE A 103 15.34 4.11 -6.20
CA PHE A 103 14.16 3.87 -7.03
C PHE A 103 13.09 4.96 -6.83
N SER A 104 12.87 5.41 -5.59
CA SER A 104 11.92 6.51 -5.30
C SER A 104 12.27 7.78 -6.08
N HIS A 105 13.56 8.14 -6.13
CA HIS A 105 14.01 9.28 -6.93
C HIS A 105 13.79 9.06 -8.44
N TYR A 106 14.08 7.85 -8.93
CA TYR A 106 13.85 7.49 -10.33
C TYR A 106 12.37 7.54 -10.71
N ALA A 107 11.48 6.91 -9.93
CA ALA A 107 10.03 6.95 -10.13
C ALA A 107 9.49 8.38 -10.11
N ASN A 108 9.91 9.20 -9.13
CA ASN A 108 9.55 10.62 -9.08
C ASN A 108 10.05 11.41 -10.29
N SER A 109 11.22 11.05 -10.85
CA SER A 109 11.76 11.69 -12.06
C SER A 109 10.98 11.33 -13.33
N LEU A 110 10.36 10.15 -13.37
CA LEU A 110 9.49 9.73 -14.47
C LEU A 110 8.14 10.45 -14.41
N VAL A 111 7.52 10.55 -13.22
CA VAL A 111 6.25 11.28 -13.01
C VAL A 111 6.35 12.75 -13.44
N LYS A 112 7.49 13.41 -13.18
CA LYS A 112 7.74 14.79 -13.64
C LYS A 112 7.92 14.94 -15.15
N LYS A 113 8.14 13.85 -15.89
CA LYS A 113 8.34 13.82 -17.34
C LYS A 113 7.10 13.40 -18.12
N ILE A 114 6.04 12.95 -17.45
CA ILE A 114 4.76 12.71 -18.09
C ILE A 114 4.13 14.09 -18.34
N PRO A 115 3.88 14.49 -19.61
CA PRO A 115 3.14 15.70 -19.88
C PRO A 115 1.78 15.55 -19.22
N LYS A 116 1.39 16.49 -18.35
CA LYS A 116 -0.01 16.56 -17.92
C LYS A 116 -0.83 16.73 -19.19
N GLU A 117 -1.74 15.81 -19.47
CA GLU A 117 -2.71 15.99 -20.55
C GLU A 117 -3.31 17.40 -20.42
N GLY A 118 -3.01 18.25 -21.40
CA GLY A 118 -3.41 19.66 -21.38
C GLY A 118 -2.41 20.67 -21.96
N SER A 119 -1.12 20.35 -22.16
CA SER A 119 -0.20 21.28 -22.86
C SER A 119 -0.05 20.93 -24.34
N MET A 120 -1.14 21.03 -25.11
CA MET A 120 -1.05 21.35 -26.53
C MET A 120 -1.16 22.87 -26.71
N GLY A 121 -0.13 23.47 -27.29
CA GLY A 121 -0.11 24.86 -27.78
C GLY A 121 0.42 25.85 -26.74
N LYS A 122 1.45 26.65 -27.02
CA LYS A 122 2.05 27.11 -28.27
C LYS A 122 3.56 27.29 -28.10
#